data_AF-A0AAV8Z3W9-F1
#
_entry.id   AF-A0AAV8Z3W9-F1
#
_cell.length_a   1.000
_cell.length_b   1.000
_cell.length_c   1.000
_cell.angle_alpha   90.00
_cell.angle_beta   90.00
_cell.angle_gamma   90.00
#
_symmetry.space_group_name_H-M   'P 1'
#
loop_
_entity.id
_entity.type
_entity.pdbx_description
1 polymer ?
#
loop_
_entity_poly.entity_id
_entity_poly.type
_entity_poly.pdbx_seq_one_letter_code
_entity_poly.pdbx_strand_id
1 'polypeptide(L)'
;MSFIYSISANTVSRRVILSKFFKQKRLYSSKRAIILGIETSCDDTGCAVVDTEGNILGEALHSQHLIHLNNGGIIPPIAQDLHRKNIENVVNAAVKLANLSFNDIDAIATTVKPELPSILFKKFESMYI
;
A
#
# COMPACT_ATOMS: atom_id res chain seq x y z
N MET A 1 43.43 48.85 -26.23
CA MET A 1 43.07 48.16 -27.49
C MET A 1 41.61 47.80 -27.43
N SER A 2 40.75 48.74 -27.86
CA SER A 2 39.89 48.61 -29.05
C SER A 2 38.43 48.32 -28.61
N PHE A 3 37.58 49.36 -28.54
CA PHE A 3 36.50 49.69 -29.50
C PHE A 3 35.38 48.61 -29.46
N ILE A 4 34.07 48.85 -29.29
CA ILE A 4 33.13 49.80 -29.94
C ILE A 4 31.85 49.94 -29.05
N TYR A 5 31.18 51.10 -29.18
CA TYR A 5 29.92 51.54 -28.58
C TYR A 5 28.63 50.88 -29.14
N SER A 6 27.55 50.95 -28.34
CA SER A 6 26.16 51.36 -28.68
C SER A 6 25.03 50.39 -29.14
N ILE A 7 23.91 50.52 -28.40
CA ILE A 7 22.51 50.71 -28.83
C ILE A 7 21.50 49.52 -28.82
N SER A 8 20.32 49.90 -28.27
CA SER A 8 18.93 49.47 -28.54
C SER A 8 18.34 48.22 -27.91
N ALA A 9 17.42 48.49 -26.99
CA ALA A 9 16.22 47.69 -26.75
C ALA A 9 15.29 47.69 -27.98
N ASN A 10 14.51 46.60 -28.08
CA ASN A 10 13.41 46.28 -29.00
C ASN A 10 13.78 45.67 -30.36
N THR A 11 13.57 44.35 -30.50
CA THR A 11 12.58 43.76 -31.42
C THR A 11 12.28 42.30 -31.02
N VAL A 12 10.99 41.97 -31.00
CA VAL A 12 10.33 40.72 -30.60
C VAL A 12 10.82 39.49 -31.40
N SER A 13 10.99 38.32 -30.76
CA SER A 13 10.35 37.04 -31.15
C SER A 13 11.03 35.77 -30.57
N ARG A 14 10.27 35.09 -29.68
CA ARG A 14 10.13 33.62 -29.52
C ARG A 14 11.25 32.76 -28.90
N ARG A 15 10.85 32.18 -27.76
CA ARG A 15 10.95 30.77 -27.28
C ARG A 15 11.93 30.43 -26.15
N VAL A 16 11.32 30.32 -24.95
CA VAL A 16 11.33 29.14 -24.04
C VAL A 16 12.70 28.60 -23.62
N ILE A 17 13.19 28.97 -22.43
CA ILE A 17 14.05 28.09 -21.62
C ILE A 17 13.76 28.26 -20.11
N LEU A 18 13.15 27.22 -19.55
CA LEU A 18 13.30 26.68 -18.17
C LEU A 18 12.74 27.45 -16.96
N SER A 19 11.41 27.54 -16.93
CA SER A 19 10.61 27.52 -15.69
C SER A 19 10.33 26.10 -15.16
N LYS A 20 11.36 25.24 -15.06
CA LYS A 20 11.27 23.91 -14.44
C LYS A 20 12.43 23.83 -13.45
N PHE A 21 12.20 23.70 -12.15
CA PHE A 21 11.99 22.41 -11.48
C PHE A 21 11.55 22.71 -10.03
N PHE A 22 10.60 21.94 -9.49
CA PHE A 22 10.09 21.98 -8.11
C PHE A 22 9.06 23.06 -7.72
N LYS A 23 7.92 23.07 -8.43
CA LYS A 23 6.63 23.19 -7.72
C LYS A 23 6.02 21.80 -7.66
N GLN A 24 6.29 21.08 -6.58
CA GLN A 24 5.64 19.83 -6.25
C GLN A 24 4.16 20.14 -5.97
N LYS A 25 3.33 20.18 -7.02
CA LYS A 25 1.88 20.17 -6.85
C LYS A 25 1.52 18.78 -6.32
N ARG A 26 1.26 18.66 -5.02
CA ARG A 26 0.45 17.56 -4.49
C ARG A 26 -0.94 17.71 -5.11
N LEU A 27 -1.14 17.07 -6.26
CA LEU A 27 -2.45 16.86 -6.84
C LEU A 27 -3.14 15.82 -5.95
N TYR A 28 -3.91 16.28 -4.97
CA TYR A 28 -4.88 15.42 -4.33
C TYR A 28 -5.94 15.08 -5.38
N SER A 29 -6.04 13.79 -5.74
CA SER A 29 -7.16 13.28 -6.50
C SER A 29 -8.43 13.46 -5.67
N SER A 30 -9.51 13.95 -6.28
CA SER A 30 -10.84 14.01 -5.64
C SER A 30 -11.50 12.63 -5.53
N LYS A 31 -10.87 11.58 -6.07
CA LYS A 31 -11.33 10.19 -5.96
C LYS A 31 -10.85 9.62 -4.62
N ARG A 32 -11.76 8.99 -3.87
CA ARG A 32 -11.41 8.19 -2.70
C ARG A 32 -10.51 7.04 -3.14
N ALA A 33 -9.36 6.90 -2.51
CA ALA A 33 -8.49 5.75 -2.79
C ALA A 33 -8.97 4.54 -1.99
N ILE A 34 -8.86 3.36 -2.58
CA ILE A 34 -9.22 2.08 -1.98
C ILE A 34 -7.94 1.38 -1.52
N ILE A 35 -7.90 1.00 -0.25
CA ILE A 35 -6.72 0.46 0.41
C ILE A 35 -7.05 -0.93 0.97
N LEU A 36 -6.26 -1.93 0.61
CA LEU A 36 -6.32 -3.27 1.19
C LEU A 36 -5.32 -3.37 2.36
N GLY A 37 -5.80 -3.46 3.59
CA GLY A 37 -5.00 -3.69 4.78
C GLY A 37 -4.89 -5.18 5.12
N ILE A 38 -3.69 -5.68 5.41
CA ILE A 38 -3.42 -7.06 5.81
C ILE A 38 -2.68 -7.09 7.14
N GLU A 39 -3.23 -7.81 8.10
CA GLU A 39 -2.75 -7.95 9.48
C GLU A 39 -2.35 -9.41 9.76
N THR A 40 -1.10 -9.62 10.19
CA THR A 40 -0.51 -10.97 10.42
C THR A 40 0.49 -10.96 11.59
N SER A 41 0.22 -10.15 12.61
CA SER A 41 1.20 -9.89 13.66
C SER A 41 1.44 -11.00 14.66
N CYS A 42 0.37 -11.67 15.05
CA CYS A 42 0.36 -12.54 16.21
C CYS A 42 -0.17 -13.92 15.80
N ASP A 43 -1.42 -14.21 16.14
CA ASP A 43 -2.11 -15.45 15.87
C ASP A 43 -3.33 -15.29 14.97
N ASP A 44 -3.68 -14.07 14.55
CA ASP A 44 -4.81 -13.83 13.66
C ASP A 44 -4.33 -13.42 12.25
N THR A 45 -5.03 -13.92 11.23
CA THR A 45 -4.85 -13.45 9.84
C THR A 45 -6.04 -12.58 9.50
N GLY A 46 -5.84 -11.27 9.44
CA GLY A 46 -6.88 -10.28 9.16
C GLY A 46 -6.68 -9.59 7.82
N CYS A 47 -7.78 -9.22 7.17
CA CYS A 47 -7.77 -8.38 5.99
C CYS A 47 -8.96 -7.43 6.01
N ALA A 48 -8.76 -6.18 5.61
CA ALA A 48 -9.82 -5.19 5.46
C ALA A 48 -9.61 -4.35 4.19
N VAL A 49 -10.69 -3.98 3.52
CA VAL A 49 -10.71 -2.98 2.45
C VAL A 49 -11.30 -1.71 3.02
N VAL A 50 -10.56 -0.61 2.95
CA VAL A 50 -10.98 0.70 3.46
C VAL A 50 -10.83 1.78 2.40
N ASP A 51 -11.63 2.84 2.50
CA ASP A 51 -11.43 4.05 1.70
C ASP A 51 -10.63 5.12 2.46
N THR A 52 -10.19 6.16 1.76
CA THR A 52 -9.45 7.29 2.36
C THR A 52 -10.26 8.14 3.35
N GLU A 53 -11.58 7.91 3.47
CA GLU A 53 -12.42 8.55 4.48
C GLU A 53 -12.53 7.69 5.76
N GLY A 54 -11.95 6.50 5.76
CA GLY A 54 -11.95 5.58 6.90
C GLY A 54 -13.14 4.62 6.92
N ASN A 55 -13.92 4.53 5.84
CA ASN A 55 -15.02 3.58 5.76
C ASN A 55 -14.48 2.17 5.50
N ILE A 56 -14.94 1.18 6.29
CA ILE A 56 -14.67 -0.24 6.03
C ILE A 56 -15.67 -0.73 4.99
N LEU A 57 -15.15 -1.14 3.83
CA LEU A 57 -15.96 -1.64 2.71
C LEU A 57 -16.16 -3.16 2.81
N GLY A 58 -15.18 -3.88 3.35
CA GLY A 58 -15.27 -5.30 3.61
C GLY A 58 -14.10 -5.78 4.46
N GLU A 59 -14.31 -6.77 5.31
CA GLU A 59 -13.28 -7.32 6.20
C GLU A 59 -13.46 -8.83 6.39
N ALA A 60 -12.36 -9.51 6.68
CA ALA A 60 -12.35 -10.94 6.98
C ALA A 60 -11.24 -11.26 7.97
N LEU A 61 -11.50 -12.24 8.83
CA LEU A 61 -10.59 -12.68 9.88
C LEU A 61 -10.54 -14.21 9.91
N HIS A 62 -9.34 -14.76 10.05
CA HIS A 62 -9.13 -16.15 10.41
C HIS A 62 -8.32 -16.23 11.70
N SER A 63 -8.97 -16.64 12.79
CA SER A 63 -8.35 -16.73 14.10
C SER A 63 -7.75 -18.09 14.39
N GLN A 64 -6.56 -18.11 14.98
CA GLN A 64 -5.85 -19.33 15.39
C GLN A 64 -5.99 -19.61 16.89
N HIS A 65 -6.85 -18.87 17.60
CA HIS A 65 -7.03 -18.93 19.05
C HIS A 65 -7.17 -20.36 19.60
N LEU A 66 -8.00 -21.20 18.97
CA LEU A 66 -8.23 -22.59 19.42
C LEU A 66 -6.99 -23.47 19.30
N ILE A 67 -6.13 -23.23 18.30
CA ILE A 67 -4.90 -24.00 18.09
C ILE A 67 -3.89 -23.63 19.18
N HIS A 68 -3.79 -22.36 19.53
CA HIS A 68 -2.85 -21.88 20.54
C HIS A 68 -3.31 -22.16 21.98
N LEU A 69 -4.62 -22.16 22.24
CA LEU A 69 -5.17 -22.62 23.52
C LEU A 69 -4.79 -24.07 23.82
N ASN A 70 -4.93 -24.96 22.85
CA ASN A 70 -4.60 -26.39 23.02
C ASN A 70 -3.10 -26.62 23.24
N ASN A 71 -2.26 -25.69 22.80
CA ASN A 71 -0.81 -25.80 22.85
C ASN A 71 -0.18 -25.03 24.04
N GLY A 72 -1.01 -24.40 24.89
CA GLY A 72 -0.55 -23.63 26.05
C GLY A 72 0.09 -22.28 25.70
N GLY A 73 -0.12 -21.77 24.48
CA GLY A 73 0.40 -20.49 24.03
C GLY A 73 0.68 -20.41 22.54
N ILE A 74 1.18 -19.24 22.12
CA ILE A 74 1.51 -18.97 20.73
C ILE A 74 2.83 -19.64 20.36
N ILE A 75 2.80 -20.44 19.30
CA ILE A 75 3.96 -21.13 18.77
C ILE A 75 4.36 -20.47 17.45
N PRO A 76 5.48 -19.71 17.39
CA PRO A 76 5.85 -18.88 16.24
C PRO A 76 5.82 -19.60 14.88
N PRO A 77 6.41 -20.80 14.73
CA PRO A 77 6.41 -21.47 13.43
C PRO A 77 5.01 -21.92 12.98
N ILE A 78 4.14 -22.30 13.93
CA ILE A 78 2.76 -22.70 13.64
C ILE A 78 1.96 -21.48 13.20
N ALA A 79 2.10 -20.35 13.90
CA ALA A 79 1.41 -19.13 13.54
C ALA A 79 1.78 -18.64 12.13
N GLN A 80 3.07 -18.65 11.79
CA GLN A 80 3.56 -18.30 10.46
C GLN A 80 3.01 -19.21 9.35
N ASP A 81 2.90 -20.51 9.62
CA ASP A 81 2.35 -21.45 8.64
C ASP A 81 0.84 -21.25 8.44
N LEU A 82 0.11 -20.98 9.52
CA LEU A 82 -1.31 -20.68 9.47
C LEU A 82 -1.60 -19.35 8.77
N HIS A 83 -0.79 -18.31 8.97
CA HIS A 83 -0.91 -17.07 8.16
C HIS A 83 -0.74 -17.38 6.67
N ARG A 84 0.30 -18.13 6.29
CA ARG A 84 0.57 -18.49 4.89
C ARG A 84 -0.57 -19.25 4.23
N LYS A 85 -1.24 -20.13 4.98
CA LYS A 85 -2.37 -20.95 4.51
C LYS A 85 -3.66 -20.15 4.36
N ASN A 86 -3.84 -19.10 5.16
CA ASN A 86 -5.12 -18.40 5.25
C ASN A 86 -5.15 -17.05 4.54
N ILE A 87 -4.00 -16.44 4.24
CA ILE A 87 -3.91 -15.07 3.70
C ILE A 87 -4.71 -14.88 2.42
N GLU A 88 -4.65 -15.83 1.49
CA GLU A 88 -5.42 -15.77 0.24
C GLU A 88 -6.93 -15.82 0.49
N ASN A 89 -7.37 -16.67 1.42
CA ASN A 89 -8.78 -16.81 1.78
C ASN A 89 -9.33 -15.53 2.40
N VAL A 90 -8.61 -14.92 3.35
CA VAL A 90 -9.08 -13.67 3.98
C VAL A 90 -9.04 -12.48 3.03
N VAL A 91 -8.04 -12.39 2.16
CA VAL A 91 -7.97 -11.34 1.14
C VAL A 91 -9.13 -11.47 0.15
N ASN A 92 -9.36 -12.67 -0.39
CA ASN A 92 -10.47 -12.92 -1.30
C ASN A 92 -11.83 -12.64 -0.65
N ALA A 93 -12.00 -13.02 0.62
CA ALA A 93 -13.22 -12.74 1.37
C ALA A 93 -13.45 -11.25 1.57
N ALA A 94 -12.44 -10.49 2.00
CA ALA A 94 -12.55 -9.05 2.22
C ALA A 94 -12.87 -8.28 0.94
N VAL A 95 -12.19 -8.59 -0.17
CA VAL A 95 -12.45 -7.96 -1.49
C VAL A 95 -13.85 -8.30 -2.00
N LYS A 96 -14.29 -9.56 -1.83
CA LYS A 96 -15.64 -9.99 -2.20
C LYS A 96 -16.71 -9.28 -1.36
N LEU A 97 -16.50 -9.14 -0.05
CA LEU A 97 -17.43 -8.43 0.85
C LEU A 97 -17.52 -6.94 0.51
N ALA A 98 -16.42 -6.35 0.04
CA ALA A 98 -16.39 -4.98 -0.48
C ALA A 98 -17.09 -4.81 -1.83
N ASN A 99 -17.53 -5.89 -2.49
CA ASN A 99 -18.06 -5.91 -3.86
C ASN A 99 -17.11 -5.25 -4.87
N LEU A 100 -15.80 -5.47 -4.71
CA LEU A 100 -14.76 -4.93 -5.58
C LEU A 100 -14.03 -6.06 -6.31
N SER A 101 -13.28 -5.67 -7.34
CA SER A 101 -12.24 -6.50 -7.95
C SER A 101 -10.86 -6.06 -7.46
N PHE A 102 -9.84 -6.89 -7.64
CA PHE A 102 -8.46 -6.51 -7.32
C PHE A 102 -7.96 -5.31 -8.14
N ASN A 103 -8.52 -5.04 -9.32
CA ASN A 103 -8.17 -3.89 -10.15
C ASN A 103 -8.68 -2.55 -9.57
N ASP A 104 -9.58 -2.59 -8.59
CA ASP A 104 -10.13 -1.41 -7.94
C ASP A 104 -9.29 -0.96 -6.74
N ILE A 105 -8.29 -1.75 -6.32
CA ILE A 105 -7.43 -1.48 -5.18
C ILE A 105 -6.28 -0.57 -5.61
N ASP A 106 -6.18 0.60 -4.99
CA ASP A 106 -5.15 1.61 -5.30
C ASP A 106 -3.86 1.37 -4.50
N ALA A 107 -3.95 0.74 -3.33
CA ALA A 107 -2.79 0.45 -2.47
C ALA A 107 -3.01 -0.79 -1.59
N ILE A 108 -1.90 -1.42 -1.21
CA ILE A 108 -1.87 -2.50 -0.22
C ILE A 108 -1.05 -2.04 0.98
N ALA A 109 -1.64 -2.09 2.16
CA ALA A 109 -0.99 -1.86 3.44
C ALA A 109 -0.82 -3.20 4.15
N THR A 110 0.37 -3.44 4.70
CA THR A 110 0.65 -4.66 5.46
C THR A 110 1.35 -4.31 6.75
N THR A 111 1.11 -5.11 7.77
CA THR A 111 1.80 -5.01 9.05
C THR A 111 3.26 -5.41 8.89
N VAL A 112 4.13 -4.41 8.80
CA VAL A 112 5.58 -4.58 8.60
C VAL A 112 6.36 -4.85 9.89
N LYS A 113 5.70 -4.80 11.05
CA LYS A 113 6.31 -5.13 12.35
C LYS A 113 5.32 -5.85 13.25
N PRO A 114 5.69 -7.06 13.68
CA PRO A 114 5.26 -7.55 14.99
C PRO A 114 6.33 -8.39 15.71
N GLU A 115 6.07 -8.73 16.98
CA GLU A 115 7.02 -9.23 18.01
C GLU A 115 7.73 -10.57 17.72
N LEU A 116 7.60 -11.10 16.49
CA LEU A 116 8.22 -12.34 16.04
C LEU A 116 9.00 -12.10 14.73
N PRO A 117 10.32 -12.35 14.70
CA PRO A 117 11.15 -12.09 13.53
C PRO A 117 10.66 -12.94 12.35
N SER A 118 10.11 -12.30 11.31
CA SER A 118 9.39 -13.00 10.25
C SER A 118 9.86 -12.68 8.82
N ILE A 119 9.92 -13.76 8.06
CA ILE A 119 10.30 -13.98 6.64
C ILE A 119 9.12 -13.71 5.68
N LEU A 120 7.99 -13.17 6.17
CA LEU A 120 6.71 -13.09 5.45
C LEU A 120 6.74 -12.15 4.22
N PHE A 121 7.66 -11.19 4.19
CA PHE A 121 7.82 -10.22 3.09
C PHE A 121 8.08 -10.89 1.72
N LYS A 122 8.77 -12.04 1.68
CA LYS A 122 9.21 -12.66 0.42
C LYS A 122 8.11 -13.24 -0.48
N LYS A 123 6.91 -13.52 0.03
CA LYS A 123 5.87 -14.19 -0.77
C LYS A 123 4.96 -13.20 -1.52
N PHE A 124 4.80 -11.97 -1.02
CA PHE A 124 3.94 -10.96 -1.65
C PHE A 124 4.48 -10.48 -3.01
N GLU A 125 5.80 -10.36 -3.17
CA GLU A 125 6.40 -10.02 -4.47
C GLU A 125 6.13 -11.08 -5.56
N SER A 126 5.94 -12.35 -5.19
CA SER A 126 5.80 -13.45 -6.16
C SER A 126 4.37 -13.69 -6.64
N MET A 127 3.36 -13.06 -6.03
CA MET A 127 1.95 -13.27 -6.40
C MET A 127 1.36 -12.13 -7.24
N TYR A 128 2.08 -11.00 -7.35
CA TYR A 128 1.61 -9.79 -8.04
C TYR A 128 2.64 -9.16 -9.00
N ILE A 129 3.76 -9.85 -9.28
CA ILE A 129 4.68 -9.57 -10.40
C ILE A 129 4.72 -10.81 -11.28
#